data_AF-A0A7X6Y0C0-F1
#
_entry.id   AF-A0A7X6Y0C0-F1
#
_cell.length_a   1.000
_cell.length_b   1.000
_cell.length_c   1.000
_cell.angle_alpha   90.00
_cell.angle_beta   90.00
_cell.angle_gamma   90.00
#
_symmetry.space_group_name_H-M   'P 1'
#
loop_
_entity.id
_entity.type
_entity.pdbx_description
1 polymer ?
#
loop_
_entity_poly.entity_id
_entity_poly.type
_entity_poly.pdbx_seq_one_letter_code
_entity_poly.pdbx_strand_id
1 'polypeptide(L)'
;MLNVVKKDGRIDKFNIEKIKTSVGNSASDSNIQLTKKDLDIIARETKRTIVEVRGENGQTSSYEIRGVIVRVLKELGFRQIAEDFYKGEKIRMREDIIRKREEEEEFEDKE
;
A
#
# COMPACT_ATOMS: atom_id res chain seq x y z
N MET A 1 -2.16 8.37 -18.44
CA MET A 1 -1.54 7.30 -17.68
C MET A 1 -1.60 7.68 -16.21
N LEU A 2 -2.13 6.80 -15.36
CA LEU A 2 -2.31 7.04 -13.93
C LEU A 2 -0.95 7.21 -13.23
N ASN A 3 -0.84 8.25 -12.42
CA ASN A 3 0.37 8.57 -11.66
C ASN A 3 0.13 8.43 -10.15
N VAL A 4 1.19 8.12 -9.41
CA VAL A 4 1.17 7.88 -7.97
C VAL A 4 2.10 8.86 -7.27
N VAL A 5 1.51 9.69 -6.42
CA VAL A 5 2.23 10.57 -5.50
C VAL A 5 2.70 9.75 -4.29
N LYS A 6 4.01 9.78 -4.05
CA LYS A 6 4.69 9.12 -2.94
C LYS A 6 4.62 9.97 -1.67
N LYS A 7 4.98 9.36 -0.54
CA LYS A 7 5.01 10.04 0.76
C LYS A 7 5.97 11.25 0.78
N ASP A 8 7.07 11.15 0.03
CA ASP A 8 8.09 12.19 -0.14
C ASP A 8 7.76 13.20 -1.25
N GLY A 9 6.55 13.13 -1.82
CA GLY A 9 6.11 14.01 -2.90
C GLY A 9 6.58 13.61 -4.30
N ARG A 10 7.42 12.58 -4.45
CA ARG A 10 7.82 12.08 -5.78
C ARG A 10 6.62 11.54 -6.54
N ILE A 11 6.65 11.69 -7.87
CA ILE A 11 5.60 11.20 -8.77
C ILE A 11 6.15 10.02 -9.57
N ASP A 12 5.52 8.87 -9.42
CA ASP A 12 5.82 7.65 -10.16
C ASP A 12 4.66 7.26 -11.09
N LYS A 13 4.97 6.53 -12.15
CA LYS A 13 3.96 5.81 -12.93
C LYS A 13 3.31 4.71 -12.10
N PHE A 14 1.99 4.57 -12.17
CA PHE A 14 1.29 3.45 -11.55
C PHE A 14 1.81 2.12 -12.11
N ASN A 15 2.16 1.19 -11.21
CA ASN A 15 2.64 -0.13 -11.57
C ASN A 15 1.81 -1.19 -10.84
N ILE A 16 1.07 -1.98 -11.61
CA ILE A 16 0.19 -3.02 -11.10
C ILE A 16 0.95 -4.14 -10.38
N GLU A 17 2.19 -4.45 -10.78
CA GLU A 17 3.01 -5.48 -10.16
C GLU A 17 3.38 -5.11 -8.72
N LYS A 18 3.54 -3.81 -8.42
CA LYS A 18 3.77 -3.35 -7.03
C LYS A 18 2.59 -3.69 -6.11
N ILE A 19 1.37 -3.76 -6.63
CA ILE A 19 0.21 -4.19 -5.85
C ILE A 19 0.31 -5.69 -5.57
N LYS A 20 0.58 -6.51 -6.59
CA LYS A 20 0.71 -7.97 -6.45
C LYS A 20 1.79 -8.33 -5.43
N THR A 21 2.97 -7.73 -5.54
CA THR A 21 4.07 -7.94 -4.58
C THR A 21 3.65 -7.53 -3.17
N SER A 22 3.04 -6.35 -3.00
CA SER A 22 2.67 -5.86 -1.68
C SER A 22 1.61 -6.74 -1.00
N VAL A 23 0.61 -7.20 -1.75
CA VAL A 23 -0.45 -8.07 -1.24
C VAL A 23 0.09 -9.48 -0.98
N GLY A 24 0.89 -10.03 -1.90
CA GLY A 24 1.53 -11.33 -1.75
C GLY A 24 2.41 -11.41 -0.51
N ASN A 25 3.23 -10.39 -0.25
CA ASN A 25 4.04 -10.31 0.96
C ASN A 25 3.17 -10.34 2.22
N SER A 26 2.10 -9.52 2.26
CA SER A 26 1.21 -9.50 3.42
C SER A 26 0.46 -10.81 3.63
N ALA A 27 0.09 -11.51 2.56
CA ALA A 27 -0.54 -12.82 2.65
C ALA A 27 0.45 -13.86 3.23
N SER A 28 1.70 -13.86 2.75
CA SER A 28 2.78 -14.69 3.29
C SER A 28 3.05 -14.41 4.77
N ASP A 29 3.11 -13.13 5.16
CA ASP A 29 3.27 -12.71 6.57
C ASP A 29 2.12 -13.21 7.45
N SER A 30 0.93 -13.37 6.86
CA SER A 30 -0.28 -13.88 7.53
C SER A 30 -0.41 -15.41 7.42
N ASN A 31 0.59 -16.09 6.84
CA ASN A 31 0.60 -17.52 6.55
C ASN A 31 -0.59 -17.99 5.67
N ILE A 32 -1.08 -17.11 4.78
CA ILE A 32 -2.16 -17.37 3.83
C ILE A 32 -1.58 -17.48 2.42
N GLN A 33 -1.93 -18.54 1.70
CA GLN A 33 -1.52 -18.70 0.30
C GLN A 33 -2.51 -18.02 -0.63
N LEU A 34 -2.01 -17.09 -1.45
CA LEU A 34 -2.72 -16.56 -2.61
C LEU A 34 -2.15 -17.17 -3.87
N THR A 35 -3.02 -17.58 -4.78
CA THR A 35 -2.58 -18.01 -6.11
C THR A 35 -2.22 -16.81 -6.97
N LYS A 36 -1.52 -17.05 -8.08
CA LYS A 36 -1.28 -16.02 -9.10
C LYS A 36 -2.59 -15.36 -9.58
N LYS A 37 -3.64 -16.16 -9.76
CA LYS A 37 -4.95 -15.68 -10.22
C LYS A 37 -5.60 -14.76 -9.19
N ASP A 38 -5.47 -15.06 -7.90
CA ASP A 38 -6.01 -14.20 -6.83
C ASP A 38 -5.30 -12.84 -6.83
N LEU A 39 -3.97 -12.83 -6.93
CA LEU A 39 -3.18 -11.60 -7.02
C LEU A 39 -3.54 -10.78 -8.26
N ASP A 40 -3.75 -11.41 -9.41
CA ASP A 40 -4.17 -10.75 -10.64
C ASP A 40 -5.57 -10.11 -10.50
N ILE A 41 -6.52 -10.82 -9.87
CA ILE A 41 -7.86 -10.29 -9.59
C ILE A 41 -7.77 -9.08 -8.66
N ILE A 42 -7.10 -9.21 -7.51
CA ILE A 42 -6.97 -8.14 -6.51
C ILE A 42 -6.33 -6.89 -7.14
N ALA A 43 -5.24 -7.06 -7.89
CA ALA A 43 -4.54 -5.94 -8.50
C ALA A 43 -5.37 -5.24 -9.58
N ARG A 44 -6.11 -6.00 -10.38
CA ARG A 44 -7.00 -5.46 -11.42
C ARG A 44 -8.19 -4.72 -10.82
N GLU A 45 -8.84 -5.27 -9.79
CA GLU A 45 -9.96 -4.60 -9.11
C GLU A 45 -9.50 -3.33 -8.38
N THR A 46 -8.31 -3.35 -7.80
CA THR A 46 -7.68 -2.16 -7.20
C THR A 46 -7.47 -1.08 -8.25
N LYS A 47 -6.83 -1.42 -9.38
CA LYS A 47 -6.62 -0.47 -10.49
C LYS A 47 -7.95 0.08 -10.99
N ARG A 48 -8.94 -0.79 -11.26
CA ARG A 48 -10.26 -0.41 -11.75
C ARG A 48 -10.92 0.61 -10.83
N THR A 49 -10.94 0.33 -9.53
CA THR A 49 -11.51 1.23 -8.52
C THR A 49 -10.85 2.61 -8.52
N ILE A 50 -9.51 2.67 -8.61
CA ILE A 50 -8.79 3.95 -8.64
C ILE A 50 -9.11 4.72 -9.93
N VAL A 51 -9.12 4.03 -11.08
CA VAL A 51 -9.41 4.63 -12.38
C VAL A 51 -10.85 5.16 -12.43
N GLU A 52 -11.82 4.46 -11.85
CA GLU A 52 -13.22 4.93 -11.77
C GLU A 52 -13.34 6.27 -11.01
N VAL A 53 -12.48 6.51 -10.01
CA VAL A 53 -12.51 7.75 -9.20
C VAL A 53 -11.62 8.85 -9.76
N ARG A 54 -10.42 8.51 -10.25
CA ARG A 54 -9.37 9.48 -10.65
C ARG A 54 -9.25 9.65 -12.17
N GLY A 55 -9.81 8.75 -12.95
CA GLY A 55 -9.60 8.66 -14.40
C GLY A 55 -8.27 8.02 -14.80
N GLU A 56 -8.17 7.55 -16.04
CA GLU A 56 -6.99 6.88 -16.61
C GLU A 56 -5.72 7.77 -16.68
N ASN A 57 -5.90 9.09 -16.60
CA ASN A 57 -4.82 10.08 -16.63
C ASN A 57 -4.69 10.85 -15.31
N GLY A 58 -5.39 10.41 -14.25
CA GLY A 58 -5.41 11.07 -12.97
C GLY A 58 -4.14 10.89 -12.14
N GLN A 59 -4.20 11.44 -10.94
CA GLN A 59 -3.22 11.22 -9.88
C GLN A 59 -3.90 10.54 -8.68
N THR A 60 -3.19 9.60 -8.06
CA THR A 60 -3.57 8.95 -6.82
C THR A 60 -2.39 9.04 -5.84
N SER A 61 -2.60 8.73 -4.56
CA SER A 61 -1.52 8.64 -3.59
C SER A 61 -1.25 7.19 -3.18
N SER A 62 -0.05 6.94 -2.65
CA SER A 62 0.26 5.61 -2.09
C SER A 62 -0.68 5.22 -0.94
N TYR A 63 -1.21 6.20 -0.19
CA TYR A 63 -2.21 5.98 0.87
C TYR A 63 -3.57 5.59 0.31
N GLU A 64 -4.02 6.26 -0.75
CA GLU A 64 -5.30 5.94 -1.42
C GLU A 64 -5.26 4.54 -2.03
N ILE A 65 -4.19 4.19 -2.75
CA ILE A 65 -3.99 2.84 -3.29
C ILE A 65 -4.12 1.80 -2.17
N ARG A 66 -3.49 2.06 -1.02
CA ARG A 66 -3.52 1.15 0.12
C ARG A 66 -4.93 0.98 0.69
N GLY A 67 -5.67 2.08 0.85
CA GLY A 67 -7.07 2.04 1.30
C GLY A 67 -7.96 1.26 0.34
N VAL A 68 -7.76 1.43 -0.98
CA VAL A 68 -8.46 0.66 -2.00
C VAL A 68 -8.13 -0.82 -1.93
N ILE A 69 -6.85 -1.20 -1.74
CA ILE A 69 -6.46 -2.61 -1.56
C ILE A 69 -7.19 -3.23 -0.37
N VAL A 70 -7.22 -2.56 0.79
CA VAL A 70 -7.92 -3.05 1.98
C VAL A 70 -9.41 -3.24 1.70
N ARG A 71 -10.05 -2.31 0.99
CA ARG A 71 -11.45 -2.43 0.57
C ARG A 71 -11.65 -3.64 -0.34
N VAL A 72 -10.86 -3.78 -1.40
CA VAL A 72 -10.95 -4.88 -2.37
C VAL A 72 -10.74 -6.23 -1.70
N LEU A 73 -9.75 -6.36 -0.81
CA LEU A 73 -9.52 -7.60 -0.05
C LEU A 73 -10.75 -7.97 0.80
N LYS A 74 -11.40 -7.00 1.46
CA LYS A 74 -12.63 -7.24 2.23
C LYS A 74 -13.79 -7.68 1.34
N GLU A 75 -13.96 -7.05 0.18
CA GLU A 75 -15.01 -7.37 -0.79
C GLU A 75 -14.84 -8.78 -1.39
N LEU A 76 -13.61 -9.21 -1.63
CA LEU A 76 -13.28 -10.55 -2.11
C LEU A 76 -13.28 -11.62 -1.00
N GLY A 77 -13.54 -11.25 0.26
CA GLY A 77 -13.61 -12.18 1.39
C GLY A 77 -12.28 -12.47 2.09
N PHE A 78 -11.17 -11.88 1.65
CA PHE A 78 -9.84 -11.99 2.26
C PHE A 78 -9.69 -11.10 3.51
N ARG A 79 -10.61 -11.23 4.47
CA ARG A 79 -10.71 -10.34 5.64
C ARG A 79 -9.46 -10.33 6.51
N GLN A 80 -8.86 -11.50 6.76
CA GLN A 80 -7.64 -11.61 7.56
C GLN A 80 -6.46 -10.86 6.90
N ILE A 81 -6.23 -11.10 5.59
CA ILE A 81 -5.21 -10.36 4.83
C ILE A 81 -5.49 -8.86 4.87
N ALA A 82 -6.75 -8.43 4.73
CA ALA A 82 -7.10 -7.02 4.78
C ALA A 82 -6.76 -6.37 6.14
N GLU A 83 -7.02 -7.08 7.24
CA GLU A 83 -6.66 -6.62 8.58
C GLU A 83 -5.15 -6.53 8.78
N ASP A 84 -4.42 -7.57 8.39
CA ASP A 84 -2.98 -7.64 8.59
C ASP A 84 -2.25 -6.64 7.67
N PHE A 85 -2.74 -6.46 6.45
CA PHE A 85 -2.26 -5.42 5.53
C PHE A 85 -2.46 -4.01 6.11
N TYR A 86 -3.58 -3.77 6.79
CA TYR A 86 -3.85 -2.50 7.48
C TYR A 86 -3.01 -2.33 8.76
N LYS A 87 -2.88 -3.37 9.59
CA LYS A 87 -2.08 -3.33 10.83
C LYS A 87 -0.59 -3.18 10.55
N GLY A 88 -0.07 -3.88 9.54
CA GLY A 88 1.30 -3.76 9.07
C GLY A 88 1.63 -2.36 8.53
N GLU A 89 0.64 -1.49 8.31
CA GLU A 89 0.86 -0.07 8.08
C GLU A 89 1.14 0.68 9.37
N LYS A 90 0.34 0.46 10.40
CA LYS A 90 0.43 1.17 11.68
C LYS A 90 1.76 0.91 12.35
N ILE A 91 2.28 -0.32 12.26
CA ILE A 91 3.59 -0.68 12.79
C ILE A 91 4.68 0.09 12.05
N ARG A 92 4.74 -0.01 10.71
CA ARG A 92 5.72 0.74 9.89
C ARG A 92 5.64 2.24 10.09
N MET A 93 4.44 2.81 10.19
CA MET A 93 4.25 4.24 10.42
C MET A 93 4.76 4.67 11.80
N ARG A 94 4.57 3.83 12.84
CA ARG A 94 5.12 4.10 14.17
C ARG A 94 6.65 4.02 14.17
N GLU A 95 7.22 3.00 13.53
CA GLU A 95 8.68 2.85 13.38
C GLU A 95 9.29 4.04 12.62
N ASP A 96 8.66 4.47 11.52
CA ASP A 96 9.09 5.65 10.74
C ASP A 96 9.07 6.94 11.60
N ILE A 97 8.09 7.10 12.50
CA ILE A 97 8.00 8.26 13.40
C ILE A 97 9.07 8.22 14.47
N ILE A 98 9.31 7.05 15.07
CA ILE A 98 10.34 6.87 16.11
C ILE A 98 11.72 7.18 15.53
N ARG A 99 12.05 6.60 14.37
CA ARG A 99 13.35 6.84 13.71
C ARG A 99 13.61 8.32 13.43
N LYS A 100 12.61 9.05 12.96
CA LYS A 100 12.75 10.49 12.71
C LYS A 100 13.03 11.30 13.98
N ARG A 101 12.42 10.93 15.10
CA ARG A 101 12.68 11.58 16.39
C ARG A 101 14.09 11.29 16.90
N GLU A 102 14.55 10.04 16.79
CA GLU A 102 15.91 9.65 17.15
C GLU A 102 16.95 10.40 16.29
N GLU A 103 16.70 10.54 14.98
CA GLU A 103 17.55 11.32 14.07
C GLU A 103 17.58 12.82 14.40
N GLU A 104 16.45 13.40 14.86
CA GLU A 104 16.36 14.80 15.32
C GLU A 104 17.11 15.00 16.65
N GLU A 105 16.90 14.13 17.63
CA GLU A 105 17.58 14.17 18.95
C GLU A 105 19.11 14.00 18.80
N GLU A 106 19.58 13.08 17.96
CA GLU A 106 21.02 12.92 17.68
C GLU A 106 21.68 14.13 17.00
N PHE A 107 20.90 14.99 16.35
CA PHE A 107 21.40 16.19 15.69
C PHE A 107 21.49 17.36 16.67
N GLU A 108 20.52 17.48 17.59
CA GLU A 108 20.53 18.49 18.66
C GLU A 108 21.67 18.26 19.68
N ASP A 109 22.01 17.00 19.99
CA ASP A 109 23.12 16.66 20.90
C ASP A 109 24.53 16.89 20.32
N LYS A 110 24.64 17.23 19.03
CA LYS A 110 25.92 17.47 18.31
C LYS A 110 26.23 18.96 18.07
N GLU A 111 25.36 19.88 18.48
CA GLU A 111 25.59 21.35 18.49
C GLU A 111 25.98 21.86 19.90
#